data_AF-A0A972ZWY4-F1
#
_entry.id   AF-A0A972ZWY4-F1
#
_cell.length_a   1.000
_cell.length_b   1.000
_cell.length_c   1.000
_cell.angle_alpha   90.00
_cell.angle_beta   90.00
_cell.angle_gamma   90.00
#
_symmetry.space_group_name_H-M   'P 1'
#
loop_
_entity.id
_entity.type
_entity.pdbx_description
1 polymer ?
#
loop_
_entity_poly.entity_id
_entity_poly.type
_entity_poly.pdbx_seq_one_letter_code
_entity_poly.pdbx_strand_id
1 'polypeptide(L)'
;MSVKRYDCESDAQADLEILLSTDFHLAGNVEIESAAFTGRRLRPDLVAIPRDKSYSDFLIGFEVKAGCPNKTGDYASHLKQAADYVLGEIVDARLFGENKERFFARTIQAAFLFPSYDETYFDSRKEKLLRLYGMHQLSAKFKVGRATFVNGALALIMGAGANPVWIQGRGWRPHARGLVRGKRQIGSQRINLRI
;
A
#
# COMPACT_ATOMS: atom_id res chain seq x y z
N MET A 1 9.60 5.76 18.02
CA MET A 1 9.36 4.83 16.90
C MET A 1 10.70 4.67 16.18
N SER A 2 10.97 3.53 15.54
CA SER A 2 12.26 3.26 14.89
C SER A 2 12.03 2.93 13.42
N VAL A 3 12.66 3.68 12.51
CA VAL A 3 12.77 3.30 11.10
C VAL A 3 13.63 2.04 11.02
N LYS A 4 13.07 0.94 10.51
CA LYS A 4 13.92 -0.15 10.02
C LYS A 4 14.59 0.30 8.72
N ARG A 5 15.92 0.20 8.68
CA ARG A 5 16.71 0.31 7.45
C ARG A 5 17.21 -1.08 7.09
N TYR A 6 17.23 -1.35 5.80
CA TYR A 6 17.68 -2.60 5.21
C TYR A 6 18.85 -2.29 4.28
N ASP A 7 19.70 -3.29 4.07
CA ASP A 7 20.84 -3.15 3.17
C ASP A 7 20.40 -3.09 1.70
N CYS A 8 19.29 -3.75 1.37
CA CYS A 8 18.70 -3.72 0.02
C CYS A 8 17.17 -3.88 0.02
N GLU A 9 16.54 -3.64 -1.14
CA GLU A 9 15.08 -3.74 -1.32
C GLU A 9 14.55 -5.17 -1.15
N SER A 10 15.32 -6.18 -1.57
CA SER A 10 14.92 -7.58 -1.42
C SER A 10 14.85 -8.02 0.04
N ASP A 11 15.75 -7.54 0.90
CA ASP A 11 15.69 -7.84 2.35
C ASP A 11 14.49 -7.16 2.99
N ALA A 12 14.19 -5.92 2.59
CA ALA A 12 13.01 -5.20 3.04
C ALA A 12 11.72 -5.91 2.61
N GLN A 13 11.67 -6.42 1.38
CA GLN A 13 10.52 -7.17 0.87
C GLN A 13 10.36 -8.49 1.63
N ALA A 14 11.44 -9.24 1.87
CA ALA A 14 11.39 -10.49 2.61
C ALA A 14 10.89 -10.29 4.06
N ASP A 15 11.36 -9.25 4.76
CA ASP A 15 10.87 -8.92 6.10
C ASP A 15 9.38 -8.52 6.06
N LEU A 16 8.95 -7.74 5.05
CA LEU A 16 7.55 -7.38 4.87
C LEU A 16 6.65 -8.60 4.63
N GLU A 17 7.09 -9.54 3.79
CA GLU A 17 6.37 -10.78 3.52
C GLU A 17 6.19 -11.60 4.79
N ILE A 18 7.24 -11.75 5.60
CA ILE A 18 7.17 -12.44 6.90
C ILE A 18 6.14 -11.76 7.81
N LEU A 19 6.21 -10.43 7.95
CA LEU A 19 5.34 -9.66 8.83
C LEU A 19 3.85 -9.73 8.43
N LEU A 20 3.55 -9.87 7.13
CA LEU A 20 2.19 -9.93 6.60
C LEU A 20 1.65 -11.37 6.44
N SER A 21 2.51 -12.38 6.33
CA SER A 21 2.16 -13.75 5.94
C SER A 21 1.02 -14.39 6.74
N THR A 22 0.92 -14.05 8.03
CA THR A 22 -0.10 -14.59 8.95
C THR A 22 -1.49 -14.02 8.66
N ASP A 23 -1.59 -12.76 8.25
CA ASP A 23 -2.86 -12.03 8.09
C ASP A 23 -3.28 -11.88 6.62
N PHE A 24 -2.37 -12.15 5.68
CA PHE A 24 -2.59 -11.94 4.25
C PHE A 24 -2.18 -13.14 3.40
N HIS A 25 -2.86 -13.30 2.27
CA HIS A 25 -2.33 -14.00 1.11
C HIS A 25 -1.47 -13.01 0.32
N LEU A 26 -0.28 -13.46 -0.08
CA LEU A 26 0.75 -12.60 -0.67
C LEU A 26 1.14 -13.13 -2.06
N ALA A 27 1.47 -12.20 -2.96
CA ALA A 27 2.12 -12.51 -4.23
C ALA A 27 3.11 -11.39 -4.58
N GLY A 28 4.36 -11.74 -4.81
CA GLY A 28 5.43 -10.79 -5.15
C GLY A 28 5.51 -10.52 -6.65
N ASN A 29 5.98 -9.34 -7.02
CA ASN A 29 6.37 -8.97 -8.38
C ASN A 29 5.28 -9.20 -9.44
N VAL A 30 4.02 -8.91 -9.11
CA VAL A 30 2.85 -9.23 -9.94
C VAL A 30 2.67 -8.19 -11.05
N GLU A 31 2.41 -8.64 -12.29
CA GLU A 31 2.08 -7.72 -13.38
C GLU A 31 0.65 -7.17 -13.28
N ILE A 32 0.53 -5.85 -13.39
CA ILE A 32 -0.75 -5.14 -13.47
C ILE A 32 -0.84 -4.30 -14.74
N GLU A 33 -2.04 -4.15 -15.28
CA GLU A 33 -2.35 -3.13 -16.28
C GLU A 33 -2.75 -1.83 -15.56
N SER A 34 -2.05 -0.73 -15.86
CA SER A 34 -2.29 0.55 -15.18
C SER A 34 -3.57 1.23 -15.69
N ALA A 35 -4.42 1.65 -14.75
CA ALA A 35 -5.57 2.50 -15.08
C ALA A 35 -5.16 3.95 -15.42
N ALA A 36 -4.00 4.42 -14.94
CA ALA A 36 -3.49 5.76 -15.20
C ALA A 36 -2.76 5.86 -16.55
N PHE A 37 -2.18 4.75 -17.01
CA PHE A 37 -1.38 4.68 -18.22
C PHE A 37 -1.84 3.51 -19.09
N THR A 38 -2.92 3.73 -19.86
CA THR A 38 -3.50 2.70 -20.74
C THR A 38 -2.44 2.01 -21.60
N GLY A 39 -2.45 0.67 -21.62
CA GLY A 39 -1.50 -0.15 -22.37
C GLY A 39 -0.10 -0.27 -21.73
N ARG A 40 0.13 0.31 -20.55
CA ARG A 40 1.36 0.10 -19.78
C ARG A 40 1.13 -0.93 -18.70
N ARG A 41 2.09 -1.86 -18.61
CA ARG A 41 2.20 -2.78 -17.49
C ARG A 41 3.13 -2.22 -16.43
N LEU A 42 2.70 -2.32 -15.18
CA LEU A 42 3.49 -1.99 -14.00
C LEU A 42 3.66 -3.25 -13.16
N ARG A 43 4.55 -3.18 -12.18
CA ARG A 43 4.85 -4.30 -11.29
C ARG A 43 5.04 -3.79 -9.87
N PRO A 44 4.02 -3.90 -9.00
CA PRO A 44 4.20 -3.73 -7.57
C PRO A 44 5.13 -4.80 -7.02
N ASP A 45 5.94 -4.44 -6.03
CA ASP A 45 6.88 -5.36 -5.39
C ASP A 45 6.13 -6.50 -4.69
N LEU A 46 5.01 -6.16 -4.05
CA LEU A 46 4.15 -7.11 -3.35
C LEU A 46 2.69 -6.69 -3.48
N VAL A 47 1.80 -7.67 -3.68
CA VAL A 47 0.35 -7.49 -3.50
C VAL A 47 -0.16 -8.42 -2.41
N ALA A 48 -1.20 -7.98 -1.71
CA ALA A 48 -1.77 -8.72 -0.61
C ALA A 48 -3.30 -8.71 -0.62
N ILE A 49 -3.88 -9.85 -0.21
CA ILE A 49 -5.32 -10.00 0.03
C ILE A 49 -5.50 -10.41 1.49
N PRO A 50 -6.36 -9.74 2.26
CA PRO A 50 -6.61 -10.12 3.65
C PRO A 50 -7.18 -11.53 3.76
N ARG A 51 -6.71 -12.29 4.76
CA ARG A 51 -7.31 -13.58 5.14
C ARG A 51 -8.63 -13.40 5.90
N ASP A 52 -8.82 -12.24 6.54
CA ASP A 52 -10.09 -11.87 7.16
C ASP A 52 -11.20 -11.76 6.11
N LYS A 53 -12.22 -12.61 6.23
CA LYS A 53 -13.38 -12.65 5.32
C LYS A 53 -14.13 -11.32 5.22
N SER A 54 -14.08 -10.50 6.25
CA SER A 54 -14.71 -9.17 6.26
C SER A 54 -13.99 -8.17 5.37
N TYR A 55 -12.78 -8.49 4.90
CA TYR A 55 -11.92 -7.64 4.08
C TYR A 55 -11.29 -8.39 2.90
N SER A 56 -11.72 -9.63 2.62
CA SER A 56 -11.17 -10.48 1.56
C SER A 56 -11.50 -9.99 0.14
N ASP A 57 -12.37 -8.99 0.01
CA ASP A 57 -12.61 -8.25 -1.23
C ASP A 57 -11.52 -7.21 -1.52
N PHE A 58 -10.57 -7.01 -0.61
CA PHE A 58 -9.47 -6.07 -0.83
C PHE A 58 -8.33 -6.72 -1.59
N LEU A 59 -7.73 -5.93 -2.47
CA LEU A 59 -6.41 -6.15 -3.02
C LEU A 59 -5.61 -4.88 -2.74
N ILE A 60 -4.51 -5.02 -2.01
CA ILE A 60 -3.61 -3.91 -1.68
C ILE A 60 -2.24 -4.15 -2.31
N GLY A 61 -1.63 -3.08 -2.80
CA GLY A 61 -0.26 -3.09 -3.34
C GLY A 61 0.74 -2.55 -2.31
N PHE A 62 2.00 -2.91 -2.48
CA PHE A 62 3.11 -2.37 -1.72
C PHE A 62 4.22 -1.94 -2.67
N GLU A 63 4.74 -0.75 -2.41
CA GLU A 63 6.01 -0.27 -2.93
C GLU A 63 7.04 -0.44 -1.82
N VAL A 64 8.13 -1.15 -2.10
CA VAL A 64 9.18 -1.49 -1.14
C VAL A 64 10.46 -0.75 -1.49
N LYS A 65 11.11 -0.21 -0.47
CA LYS A 65 12.41 0.47 -0.56
C LYS A 65 13.36 -0.07 0.49
N ALA A 66 14.67 -0.02 0.22
CA ALA A 66 15.70 -0.48 1.17
C ALA A 66 15.69 0.37 2.46
N GLY A 67 15.22 1.61 2.37
CA GLY A 67 15.03 2.45 3.54
C GLY A 67 14.20 3.67 3.23
N CYS A 68 13.92 4.44 4.28
CA CYS A 68 13.27 5.73 4.12
C CYS A 68 14.19 6.69 3.33
N PRO A 69 13.70 7.35 2.27
CA PRO A 69 14.47 8.34 1.54
C PRO A 69 14.88 9.51 2.43
N ASN A 70 16.14 9.95 2.32
CA ASN A 70 16.67 11.10 3.06
C ASN A 70 16.28 12.46 2.42
N LYS A 71 15.64 12.44 1.24
CA LYS A 71 15.17 13.64 0.53
C LYS A 71 13.66 13.58 0.31
N THR A 72 13.00 14.70 0.52
CA THR A 72 11.55 14.85 0.34
C THR A 72 11.10 14.60 -1.11
N GLY A 73 11.93 14.93 -2.10
CA GLY A 73 11.64 14.66 -3.52
C GLY A 73 11.58 13.17 -3.83
N ASP A 74 12.55 12.40 -3.32
CA ASP A 74 12.60 10.94 -3.48
C ASP A 74 11.39 10.28 -2.81
N TYR A 75 11.01 10.74 -1.61
CA TYR A 75 9.82 10.25 -0.93
C TYR A 75 8.53 10.53 -1.71
N ALA A 76 8.39 11.72 -2.30
CA ALA A 76 7.26 12.04 -3.17
C ALA A 76 7.23 11.17 -4.43
N SER A 77 8.40 10.88 -5.03
CA SER A 77 8.52 9.96 -6.16
C SER A 77 8.03 8.55 -5.82
N HIS A 78 8.41 8.03 -4.65
CA HIS A 78 7.97 6.70 -4.20
C HIS A 78 6.47 6.64 -3.89
N LEU A 79 5.92 7.70 -3.27
CA LEU A 79 4.47 7.82 -3.09
C LEU A 79 3.73 7.86 -4.43
N LYS A 80 4.32 8.51 -5.45
CA LYS A 80 3.76 8.56 -6.79
C LYS A 80 3.82 7.20 -7.48
N GLN A 81 4.92 6.47 -7.36
CA GLN A 81 5.03 5.08 -7.87
C GLN A 81 3.95 4.18 -7.27
N ALA A 82 3.78 4.23 -5.94
CA ALA A 82 2.70 3.50 -5.27
C ALA A 82 1.29 3.94 -5.76
N ALA A 83 1.09 5.23 -6.05
CA ALA A 83 -0.17 5.74 -6.57
C ALA A 83 -0.48 5.18 -7.97
N ASP A 84 0.54 4.91 -8.78
CA ASP A 84 0.37 4.40 -10.15
C ASP A 84 -0.12 2.95 -10.18
N TYR A 85 0.02 2.24 -9.06
CA TYR A 85 -0.55 0.90 -8.88
C TYR A 85 -2.04 0.92 -8.58
N VAL A 86 -2.53 1.98 -7.94
CA VAL A 86 -3.92 2.09 -7.52
C VAL A 86 -4.83 2.07 -8.75
N LEU A 87 -5.89 1.29 -8.67
CA LEU A 87 -6.80 0.95 -9.77
C LEU A 87 -6.19 0.09 -10.89
N GLY A 88 -4.93 -0.34 -10.78
CA GLY A 88 -4.37 -1.31 -11.71
C GLY A 88 -4.97 -2.69 -11.55
N GLU A 89 -5.23 -3.37 -12.66
CA GLU A 89 -5.82 -4.71 -12.71
C GLU A 89 -4.72 -5.77 -12.84
N ILE A 90 -4.78 -6.85 -12.05
CA ILE A 90 -3.84 -7.96 -12.17
C ILE A 90 -4.07 -8.71 -13.48
N VAL A 91 -3.03 -8.69 -14.33
CA VAL A 91 -2.98 -9.40 -15.63
C VAL A 91 -1.91 -10.49 -15.67
N ASP A 92 -1.25 -10.75 -14.54
CA ASP A 92 -0.13 -11.69 -14.46
C ASP A 92 -0.56 -13.14 -14.70
N ALA A 93 -0.03 -13.71 -15.78
CA ALA A 93 -0.35 -15.06 -16.19
C ALA A 93 0.23 -16.14 -15.27
N ARG A 94 1.27 -15.83 -14.49
CA ARG A 94 1.89 -16.80 -13.57
C ARG A 94 0.99 -17.12 -12.39
N LEU A 95 0.01 -16.26 -12.10
CA LEU A 95 -1.00 -16.49 -11.07
C LEU A 95 -2.14 -17.40 -11.56
N PHE A 96 -2.10 -17.86 -12.83
CA PHE A 96 -3.05 -18.83 -13.35
C PHE A 96 -2.82 -20.24 -12.73
N GLY A 97 -3.61 -20.59 -11.72
CA GLY A 97 -3.64 -21.88 -11.00
C GLY A 97 -4.54 -21.79 -9.76
N GLU A 98 -4.21 -22.46 -8.65
CA GLU A 98 -4.96 -22.37 -7.38
C GLU A 98 -5.05 -20.93 -6.79
N ASN A 99 -4.14 -20.05 -7.20
CA ASN A 99 -4.14 -18.63 -6.85
C ASN A 99 -4.91 -17.74 -7.84
N LYS A 100 -5.40 -18.29 -8.95
CA LYS A 100 -6.09 -17.55 -10.03
C LYS A 100 -7.35 -16.89 -9.51
N GLU A 101 -8.21 -17.65 -8.84
CA GLU A 101 -9.48 -17.15 -8.31
C GLU A 101 -9.27 -16.06 -7.25
N ARG A 102 -8.11 -16.07 -6.58
CA ARG A 102 -7.82 -15.12 -5.51
C ARG A 102 -7.34 -13.79 -6.05
N PHE A 103 -6.41 -13.76 -7.01
CA PHE A 103 -5.77 -12.51 -7.43
C PHE A 103 -6.16 -12.03 -8.83
N PHE A 104 -6.46 -12.93 -9.76
CA PHE A 104 -6.62 -12.56 -11.16
C PHE A 104 -7.80 -11.60 -11.39
N ALA A 105 -7.64 -10.65 -12.32
CA ALA A 105 -8.63 -9.63 -12.67
C ALA A 105 -9.11 -8.76 -11.49
N ARG A 106 -8.39 -8.78 -10.36
CA ARG A 106 -8.66 -7.89 -9.24
C ARG A 106 -7.91 -6.58 -9.41
N THR A 107 -8.57 -5.52 -8.96
CA THR A 107 -8.07 -4.16 -8.99
C THR A 107 -7.43 -3.79 -7.65
N ILE A 108 -6.23 -3.22 -7.66
CA ILE A 108 -5.57 -2.70 -6.46
C ILE A 108 -6.36 -1.49 -5.94
N GLN A 109 -6.88 -1.58 -4.71
CA GLN A 109 -7.74 -0.56 -4.12
C GLN A 109 -6.98 0.51 -3.35
N ALA A 110 -5.82 0.14 -2.81
CA ALA A 110 -4.91 1.03 -2.12
C ALA A 110 -3.48 0.48 -2.22
N ALA A 111 -2.50 1.36 -2.08
CA ALA A 111 -1.09 0.98 -2.05
C ALA A 111 -0.41 1.55 -0.80
N PHE A 112 0.62 0.87 -0.29
CA PHE A 112 1.38 1.31 0.88
C PHE A 112 2.87 1.32 0.58
N LEU A 113 3.54 2.41 0.95
CA LEU A 113 4.99 2.50 0.90
C LEU A 113 5.62 1.88 2.15
N PHE A 114 6.59 0.97 1.97
CA PHE A 114 7.33 0.30 3.04
C PHE A 114 8.86 0.35 2.81
N PRO A 115 9.69 0.53 3.85
CA PRO A 115 9.32 1.15 5.10
C PRO A 115 9.00 2.62 4.87
N SER A 116 7.93 3.10 5.49
CA SER A 116 7.60 4.52 5.41
C SER A 116 8.41 5.36 6.40
N TYR A 117 8.43 6.64 6.10
CA TYR A 117 9.07 7.71 6.84
C TYR A 117 8.73 7.73 8.34
N ASP A 118 9.75 7.94 9.17
CA ASP A 118 9.59 8.30 10.59
C ASP A 118 9.87 9.79 10.76
N GLU A 119 8.89 10.48 11.31
CA GLU A 119 8.90 11.93 11.55
C GLU A 119 10.06 12.35 12.47
N THR A 120 10.66 11.42 13.22
CA THR A 120 11.82 11.66 14.09
C THR A 120 13.16 11.72 13.36
N TYR A 121 13.28 11.20 12.13
CA TYR A 121 14.58 11.09 11.44
C TYR A 121 14.98 12.36 10.67
N PHE A 122 14.03 13.25 10.41
CA PHE A 122 14.33 14.51 9.77
C PHE A 122 14.33 15.64 10.78
N ASP A 123 15.46 16.34 10.77
CA ASP A 123 15.69 17.68 11.27
C ASP A 123 14.36 18.44 11.48
N SER A 124 14.05 18.70 12.76
CA SER A 124 12.78 19.16 13.35
C SER A 124 12.32 20.53 12.88
N ARG A 125 12.82 21.00 11.74
CA ARG A 125 12.36 22.18 11.04
C ARG A 125 10.89 21.97 10.65
N LYS A 126 10.02 22.68 11.37
CA LYS A 126 8.55 22.74 11.22
C LYS A 126 8.07 22.70 9.76
N GLU A 127 8.79 23.36 8.86
CA GLU A 127 8.47 23.40 7.43
C GLU A 127 8.54 22.03 6.73
N LYS A 128 9.55 21.20 7.05
CA LYS A 128 9.66 19.85 6.48
C LYS A 128 8.52 18.95 6.97
N LEU A 129 8.18 19.04 8.26
CA LEU A 129 7.05 18.30 8.84
C LEU A 129 5.73 18.68 8.17
N LEU A 130 5.50 19.98 7.93
CA LEU A 130 4.31 20.45 7.22
C LEU A 130 4.24 19.91 5.79
N ARG A 131 5.37 19.85 5.07
CA ARG A 131 5.42 19.27 3.72
C ARG A 131 5.07 17.79 3.73
N LEU A 132 5.63 17.01 4.66
CA LEU A 132 5.33 15.57 4.78
C LEU A 132 3.86 15.34 5.14
N TYR A 133 3.33 16.12 6.07
CA TYR A 133 1.92 16.07 6.44
C TYR A 133 1.04 16.35 5.21
N GLY A 134 1.37 17.38 4.43
CA GLY A 134 0.72 17.69 3.16
C GLY A 134 0.80 16.53 2.16
N MET A 135 1.97 15.89 2.03
CA MET A 135 2.17 14.73 1.16
C MET A 135 1.31 13.54 1.58
N HIS A 136 1.27 13.19 2.87
CA HIS A 136 0.44 12.08 3.36
C HIS A 136 -1.05 12.37 3.24
N GLN A 137 -1.48 13.62 3.45
CA GLN A 137 -2.87 14.01 3.20
C GLN A 137 -3.23 13.89 1.73
N LEU A 138 -2.35 14.33 0.84
CA LEU A 138 -2.57 14.26 -0.60
C LEU A 138 -2.53 12.80 -1.10
N SER A 139 -1.55 12.01 -0.68
CA SER A 139 -1.42 10.59 -1.06
C SER A 139 -2.65 9.78 -0.66
N ALA A 140 -3.26 10.10 0.49
CA ALA A 140 -4.51 9.47 0.92
C ALA A 140 -5.69 9.72 -0.03
N LYS A 141 -5.72 10.86 -0.74
CA LYS A 141 -6.71 11.11 -1.80
C LYS A 141 -6.54 10.15 -2.99
N PHE A 142 -5.31 9.74 -3.25
CA PHE A 142 -4.94 8.73 -4.24
C PHE A 142 -4.93 7.30 -3.69
N LYS A 143 -5.48 7.06 -2.49
CA LYS A 143 -5.48 5.74 -1.82
C LYS A 143 -4.08 5.17 -1.55
N VAL A 144 -3.10 6.06 -1.38
CA VAL A 144 -1.74 5.69 -0.98
C VAL A 144 -1.52 5.99 0.49
N GLY A 145 -1.15 4.96 1.23
CA GLY A 145 -0.81 5.01 2.64
C GLY A 145 0.67 4.71 2.90
N ARG A 146 0.96 4.54 4.18
CA ARG A 146 2.29 4.20 4.70
C ARG A 146 2.24 2.91 5.51
N ALA A 147 3.23 2.06 5.32
CA ALA A 147 3.48 0.90 6.16
C ALA A 147 4.67 1.23 7.08
N THR A 148 4.44 1.26 8.39
CA THR A 148 5.45 1.66 9.38
C THR A 148 5.25 0.94 10.71
N PHE A 149 6.24 0.99 11.59
CA PHE A 149 6.18 0.32 12.90
C PHE A 149 5.62 1.26 13.97
N VAL A 150 4.50 0.87 14.58
CA VAL A 150 3.90 1.56 15.72
C VAL A 150 4.01 0.65 16.94
N ASN A 151 4.79 1.07 17.93
CA ASN A 151 5.06 0.29 19.15
C ASN A 151 5.54 -1.15 18.86
N GLY A 152 6.43 -1.30 17.87
CA GLY A 152 7.02 -2.58 17.49
C GLY A 152 6.17 -3.44 16.55
N ALA A 153 4.91 -3.09 16.29
CA ALA A 153 4.03 -3.80 15.36
C ALA A 153 3.95 -3.08 14.01
N LEU A 154 3.95 -3.83 12.91
CA LEU A 154 3.69 -3.25 11.60
C LEU A 154 2.27 -2.70 11.55
N ALA A 155 2.10 -1.47 11.07
CA ALA A 155 0.83 -0.80 10.89
C ALA A 155 0.72 -0.23 9.48
N LEU A 156 -0.45 -0.41 8.88
CA LEU A 156 -0.83 0.25 7.64
C LEU A 156 -1.66 1.47 7.99
N ILE A 157 -1.20 2.66 7.59
CA ILE A 157 -1.79 3.95 7.96
C ILE A 157 -2.17 4.71 6.70
N MET A 158 -3.39 5.22 6.66
CA MET A 158 -3.90 6.06 5.58
C MET A 158 -4.01 7.52 6.06
N GLY A 159 -3.43 8.44 5.30
CA GLY A 159 -3.42 9.86 5.62
C GLY A 159 -2.32 10.26 6.60
N ALA A 160 -2.30 11.54 6.95
CA ALA A 160 -1.25 12.09 7.80
C ALA A 160 -1.47 11.83 9.31
N GLY A 161 -2.68 11.44 9.71
CA GLY A 161 -2.98 11.08 11.10
C GLY A 161 -2.38 9.72 11.49
N ALA A 162 -2.40 9.43 12.79
CA ALA A 162 -2.02 8.13 13.36
C ALA A 162 -3.21 7.15 13.38
N ASN A 163 -4.01 7.13 12.31
CA ASN A 163 -5.19 6.26 12.20
C ASN A 163 -4.85 5.04 11.33
N PRO A 164 -4.35 3.95 11.93
CA PRO A 164 -4.06 2.74 11.18
C PRO A 164 -5.35 2.12 10.66
N VAL A 165 -5.34 1.66 9.42
CA VAL A 165 -6.40 0.81 8.86
C VAL A 165 -6.21 -0.64 9.26
N TRP A 166 -4.97 -1.05 9.54
CA TRP A 166 -4.61 -2.38 10.02
C TRP A 166 -3.37 -2.31 10.91
N ILE A 167 -3.29 -3.18 11.92
CA ILE A 167 -2.09 -3.37 12.75
C ILE A 167 -1.83 -4.86 12.94
N GLN A 168 -0.59 -5.28 12.76
CA GLN A 168 -0.12 -6.64 12.99
C GLN A 168 -0.54 -7.14 14.38
N GLY A 169 -1.10 -8.36 14.43
CA GLY A 169 -1.60 -8.97 15.66
C GLY A 169 -2.88 -8.36 16.25
N ARG A 170 -3.36 -7.22 15.73
CA ARG A 170 -4.65 -6.62 16.12
C ARG A 170 -5.68 -6.60 14.98
N GLY A 171 -5.24 -6.81 13.74
CA GLY A 171 -6.09 -6.87 12.56
C GLY A 171 -6.62 -5.51 12.09
N TRP A 172 -7.73 -5.58 11.34
CA TRP A 172 -8.36 -4.45 10.67
C TRP A 172 -9.12 -3.53 11.64
N ARG A 173 -9.11 -2.23 11.36
CA ARG A 173 -9.87 -1.24 12.12
C ARG A 173 -11.27 -1.02 11.54
N PRO A 174 -12.27 -0.66 12.36
CA PRO A 174 -13.65 -0.48 11.90
C PRO A 174 -13.80 0.51 10.72
N HIS A 175 -12.97 1.56 10.68
CA HIS A 175 -13.00 2.58 9.64
C HIS A 175 -12.20 2.22 8.38
N ALA A 176 -11.47 1.10 8.38
CA ALA A 176 -10.52 0.75 7.32
C ALA A 176 -11.15 0.67 5.93
N ARG A 177 -12.35 0.08 5.84
CA ARG A 177 -13.07 -0.05 4.56
C ARG A 177 -13.39 1.29 3.93
N GLY A 178 -13.79 2.27 4.74
CA GLY A 178 -14.06 3.62 4.27
C GLY A 178 -12.81 4.36 3.78
N LEU A 179 -11.62 4.02 4.32
CA LEU A 179 -10.36 4.65 3.92
C LEU A 179 -9.75 3.97 2.69
N VAL A 180 -9.60 2.63 2.72
CA VAL A 180 -9.00 1.83 1.64
C VAL A 180 -9.85 1.91 0.37
N ARG A 181 -11.11 1.46 0.44
CA ARG A 181 -12.01 1.45 -0.73
C ARG A 181 -12.66 2.81 -1.01
N GLY A 182 -12.75 3.68 0.01
CA GLY A 182 -13.52 4.92 -0.06
C GLY A 182 -14.99 4.72 0.31
N LYS A 183 -15.65 5.83 0.68
CA LYS A 183 -17.11 5.91 0.59
C LYS A 183 -17.46 6.17 -0.87
N ARG A 184 -18.44 5.44 -1.40
CA ARG A 184 -19.00 5.66 -2.75
C ARG A 184 -19.31 7.15 -2.92
N GLN A 185 -18.84 7.80 -3.99
CA GLN A 185 -19.46 9.07 -4.38
C GLN A 185 -20.89 8.76 -4.77
N ILE A 186 -21.86 9.44 -4.14
CA ILE A 186 -23.26 9.41 -4.56
C ILE A 186 -23.27 9.86 -6.03
N GLY A 187 -23.67 8.96 -6.94
CA GLY A 187 -23.76 9.23 -8.38
C GLY A 187 -22.75 8.52 -9.29
N SER A 188 -21.74 7.79 -8.77
CA SER A 188 -20.87 7.01 -9.66
C SER A 188 -21.59 5.74 -10.16
N GLN A 189 -21.76 5.66 -11.49
CA GLN A 189 -22.30 4.47 -12.14
C GLN A 189 -21.46 3.24 -11.77
N ARG A 190 -22.11 2.08 -11.65
CA ARG A 190 -21.40 0.80 -11.67
C ARG A 190 -20.61 0.77 -12.98
N ILE A 191 -19.29 0.92 -12.92
CA ILE A 191 -18.47 0.17 -13.85
C ILE A 191 -18.77 -1.28 -13.47
N ASN A 192 -19.62 -1.94 -14.26
CA ASN A 192 -19.79 -3.37 -14.19
C ASN A 192 -18.42 -3.95 -14.55
N LEU A 193 -17.58 -4.19 -13.54
CA LEU A 193 -16.51 -5.15 -13.65
C LEU A 193 -17.22 -6.46 -14.02
N ARG A 194 -17.01 -6.91 -15.26
CA ARG A 194 -17.55 -8.19 -15.71
C ARG A 194 -16.91 -9.26 -14.82
N ILE A 195 -17.74 -9.88 -13.96
CA ILE A 195 -17.44 -11.12 -13.25
C ILE A 195 -17.66 -12.25 -14.24
#